data_AF-A0A819MUG9-F1
#
_entry.id   AF-A0A819MUG9-F1
#
_cell.length_a   1.000
_cell.length_b   1.000
_cell.length_c   1.000
_cell.angle_alpha   90.00
_cell.angle_beta   90.00
_cell.angle_gamma   90.00
#
_symmetry.space_group_name_H-M   'P 1'
#
loop_
_entity.id
_entity.type
_entity.pdbx_description
1 polymer ?
#
loop_
_entity_poly.entity_id
_entity_poly.type
_entity_poly.pdbx_seq_one_letter_code
_entity_poly.pdbx_strand_id
1 'polypeptide(L)'
;MFLLDFLGASVTMLIQAGFAGAIYMYSVYYPHPIVTIGVYWKIWFYTNQSVSMMYRWMLTAACLDPYALSSTSARLRHYANIKNTRLTVIIIVIVWIILPIPLLVLDGVRAGTCNVIYGYAASLYNNIFTMINGYVIPIITMTICSLLIQKNLANKRERRHINIH
;
A
#
# COMPACT_ATOMS: atom_id res chain seq x y z
N MET A 1 6.26 10.05 -14.09
CA MET A 1 5.17 10.01 -13.10
C MET A 1 4.92 8.56 -12.68
N PHE A 2 4.30 7.72 -13.52
CA PHE A 2 4.15 6.26 -13.30
C PHE A 2 5.43 5.54 -12.85
N LEU A 3 6.58 5.90 -13.42
CA LEU A 3 7.86 5.27 -13.07
C LEU A 3 8.23 5.43 -11.59
N LEU A 4 7.91 6.55 -10.94
CA LEU A 4 8.38 6.86 -9.58
C LEU A 4 7.53 6.11 -8.54
N ASP A 5 6.21 6.08 -8.73
CA ASP A 5 5.30 5.28 -7.91
C ASP A 5 5.51 3.77 -8.12
N PHE A 6 5.78 3.35 -9.37
CA PHE A 6 6.11 1.97 -9.70
C PHE A 6 7.46 1.53 -9.10
N LEU A 7 8.48 2.38 -9.15
CA LEU A 7 9.76 2.12 -8.50
C LEU A 7 9.60 2.06 -6.98
N GLY A 8 8.83 2.97 -6.38
CA GLY A 8 8.53 2.93 -4.95
C GLY A 8 7.83 1.64 -4.54
N ALA A 9 6.81 1.21 -5.31
CA ALA A 9 6.10 -0.04 -5.13
C ALA A 9 7.01 -1.28 -5.33
N SER A 10 7.92 -1.23 -6.30
CA SER A 10 8.85 -2.33 -6.58
C SER A 10 9.90 -2.48 -5.46
N VAL A 11 10.48 -1.36 -5.01
CA VAL A 11 11.45 -1.34 -3.91
C VAL A 11 10.80 -1.85 -2.62
N THR A 12 9.58 -1.42 -2.31
CA THR A 12 8.84 -1.91 -1.15
C THR A 12 8.61 -3.42 -1.22
N MET A 13 8.16 -3.96 -2.35
CA MET A 13 8.01 -5.42 -2.52
C MET A 13 9.32 -6.20 -2.43
N LEU A 14 10.43 -5.66 -2.96
CA LEU A 14 11.75 -6.29 -2.83
C LEU A 14 12.21 -6.40 -1.38
N ILE A 15 12.00 -5.34 -0.58
CA ILE A 15 12.31 -5.35 0.85
C ILE A 15 11.50 -6.46 1.55
N GLN A 16 10.20 -6.55 1.26
CA GLN A 16 9.33 -7.58 1.83
C GLN A 16 9.77 -9.00 1.43
N ALA A 17 10.05 -9.21 0.15
CA ALA A 17 10.49 -10.51 -0.37
C ALA A 17 11.83 -10.94 0.22
N GLY A 18 12.80 -10.02 0.36
CA GLY A 18 14.09 -10.29 0.98
C GLY A 18 13.96 -10.70 2.45
N PHE A 19 13.16 -9.95 3.22
CA PHE A 19 12.91 -10.27 4.63
C PHE A 19 12.15 -11.59 4.81
N ALA A 20 11.11 -11.83 4.02
CA ALA A 20 10.35 -13.08 4.07
C ALA A 20 11.21 -14.28 3.67
N GLY A 21 11.97 -14.16 2.57
CA GLY A 21 12.86 -15.21 2.08
C GLY A 21 13.89 -15.62 3.12
N ALA A 22 14.53 -14.66 3.79
CA ALA A 22 15.49 -14.95 4.86
C ALA A 22 14.87 -15.77 6.01
N ILE A 23 13.63 -15.47 6.40
CA ILE A 23 12.91 -16.18 7.46
C ILE A 23 12.61 -17.61 7.07
N TYR A 24 12.09 -17.81 5.86
CA TYR A 24 11.74 -19.14 5.38
C TYR A 24 12.98 -20.02 5.19
N MET A 25 14.09 -19.46 4.74
CA MET A 25 15.34 -20.21 4.60
C MET A 25 15.89 -20.63 5.97
N TYR A 26 15.78 -19.78 6.99
CA TYR A 26 16.19 -20.13 8.36
C TYR A 26 15.27 -21.19 9.00
N SER A 27 13.96 -21.14 8.72
CA SER A 27 13.00 -22.06 9.33
C SER A 27 13.04 -23.49 8.80
N VAL A 28 13.77 -23.76 7.71
CA VAL A 28 14.03 -25.13 7.23
C VAL A 28 14.86 -25.93 8.25
N TYR A 29 15.76 -25.26 8.98
CA TYR A 29 16.70 -25.91 9.88
C TYR A 29 16.43 -25.62 11.37
N TYR A 30 15.65 -24.58 11.67
CA TYR A 30 15.41 -24.11 13.04
C TYR A 30 13.94 -23.76 13.28
N PRO A 31 13.47 -23.76 14.55
CA PRO A 31 12.12 -23.29 14.89
C PRO A 31 11.87 -21.87 14.36
N HIS A 32 10.67 -21.63 13.82
CA HIS A 32 10.34 -20.35 13.19
C HIS A 32 10.63 -19.16 14.13
N PRO A 33 11.51 -18.22 13.75
CA PRO A 33 11.96 -17.13 14.63
C PRO A 33 10.83 -16.17 14.98
N ILE A 34 9.78 -16.14 14.16
CA ILE A 34 8.53 -15.41 14.38
C ILE A 34 7.83 -15.87 15.67
N VAL A 35 7.72 -17.18 15.91
CA VAL A 35 6.96 -17.71 17.05
C VAL A 35 7.82 -17.90 18.31
N THR A 36 9.14 -17.87 18.17
CA THR A 36 10.08 -18.11 19.27
C THR A 36 10.70 -16.83 19.83
N ILE A 37 10.97 -15.82 19.00
CA ILE A 37 11.67 -14.59 19.43
C ILE A 37 10.75 -13.38 19.29
N GLY A 38 10.30 -12.85 20.43
CA GLY A 38 9.35 -11.73 20.47
C GLY A 38 9.83 -10.44 19.77
N VAL A 39 11.12 -10.13 19.86
CA VAL A 39 11.71 -8.96 19.17
C VAL A 39 11.66 -9.15 17.65
N TYR A 40 11.91 -10.38 17.18
CA TYR A 40 11.92 -10.70 15.76
C TYR A 40 10.52 -10.57 15.16
N TRP A 41 9.51 -11.10 15.86
CA TRP A 41 8.11 -10.93 15.49
C TRP A 41 7.73 -9.46 15.32
N LYS A 42 8.08 -8.61 16.30
CA LYS A 42 7.74 -7.18 16.26
C LYS A 42 8.32 -6.49 15.03
N ILE A 43 9.60 -6.71 14.74
CA ILE A 43 10.28 -6.11 13.59
C ILE A 43 9.64 -6.62 12.29
N TRP A 44 9.39 -7.92 12.19
CA TRP A 44 8.78 -8.52 11.01
C TRP A 44 7.37 -8.00 10.77
N PHE A 45 6.52 -8.03 11.79
CA PHE A 45 5.13 -7.61 11.71
C PHE A 45 5.03 -6.12 11.33
N TYR A 46 5.82 -5.26 11.99
CA TYR A 46 5.93 -3.84 11.64
C TYR A 46 6.38 -3.64 10.19
N THR A 47 7.48 -4.28 9.78
CA THR A 47 8.02 -4.12 8.43
C THR A 47 7.01 -4.58 7.40
N ASN A 48 6.41 -5.76 7.58
CA ASN A 48 5.44 -6.32 6.67
C ASN A 48 4.18 -5.44 6.55
N GLN A 49 3.68 -4.94 7.69
CA GLN A 49 2.52 -4.07 7.74
C GLN A 49 2.80 -2.74 7.03
N SER A 50 3.87 -2.04 7.39
CA SER A 50 4.25 -0.75 6.81
C SER A 50 4.49 -0.87 5.30
N VAL A 51 5.27 -1.87 4.89
CA VAL A 51 5.65 -2.08 3.49
C VAL A 51 4.44 -2.47 2.63
N SER A 52 3.57 -3.36 3.11
CA SER A 52 2.37 -3.75 2.38
C SER A 52 1.40 -2.57 2.20
N MET A 53 1.24 -1.73 3.22
CA MET A 53 0.39 -0.53 3.13
C MET A 53 0.97 0.51 2.17
N MET A 54 2.27 0.81 2.28
CA MET A 54 2.95 1.73 1.36
C MET A 54 2.76 1.29 -0.10
N TYR A 55 2.99 0.01 -0.40
CA TYR A 55 2.82 -0.54 -1.74
C TYR A 55 1.43 -0.30 -2.31
N ARG A 56 0.37 -0.61 -1.55
CA ARG A 56 -1.01 -0.48 -2.02
C ARG A 56 -1.44 0.95 -2.24
N TRP A 57 -0.99 1.86 -1.36
CA TRP A 57 -1.28 3.28 -1.50
C TRP A 57 -0.48 3.94 -2.62
N MET A 58 0.76 3.52 -2.87
CA MET A 58 1.53 3.93 -4.04
C MET A 58 0.85 3.48 -5.34
N LEU A 59 0.37 2.23 -5.41
CA LEU A 59 -0.41 1.76 -6.56
C LEU A 59 -1.70 2.55 -6.75
N THR A 60 -2.40 2.86 -5.67
CA THR A 60 -3.63 3.65 -5.71
C THR A 60 -3.36 5.06 -6.27
N ALA A 61 -2.29 5.70 -5.80
CA ALA A 61 -1.84 6.99 -6.33
C ALA A 61 -1.46 6.89 -7.81
N ALA A 62 -0.77 5.82 -8.20
CA ALA A 62 -0.41 5.55 -9.60
C ALA A 62 -1.63 5.35 -10.52
N CYS A 63 -2.80 4.94 -9.99
CA CYS A 63 -4.05 4.87 -10.73
C CYS A 63 -4.81 6.20 -10.79
N LEU A 64 -4.71 7.01 -9.73
CA LEU A 64 -5.35 8.33 -9.66
C LEU A 64 -4.74 9.32 -10.66
N ASP A 65 -3.42 9.25 -10.86
CA ASP A 65 -2.67 10.16 -11.73
C ASP A 65 -3.11 10.09 -13.21
N PRO A 66 -3.16 8.91 -13.87
CA PRO A 66 -3.71 8.76 -15.22
C PRO A 66 -5.19 9.15 -15.31
N TYR A 67 -5.97 8.88 -14.26
CA TYR A 67 -7.37 9.32 -14.20
C TYR A 67 -7.46 10.85 -14.26
N ALA A 68 -6.70 11.55 -13.41
CA ALA A 68 -6.66 13.01 -13.37
C ALA A 68 -6.21 13.62 -14.72
N LEU A 69 -5.24 13.01 -15.40
CA LEU A 69 -4.79 13.41 -16.74
C LEU A 69 -5.84 13.13 -17.83
N SER A 70 -6.61 12.05 -17.69
CA SER A 70 -7.64 11.67 -18.67
C SER A 70 -8.89 12.53 -18.58
N SER A 71 -9.16 13.12 -17.40
CA SER A 71 -10.33 13.93 -17.09
C SER A 71 -10.40 15.21 -17.95
N THR A 72 -11.63 15.68 -18.21
CA THR A 72 -11.91 16.94 -18.93
C THR A 72 -11.81 18.16 -18.03
N SER A 73 -11.80 17.98 -16.71
CA SER A 73 -11.69 19.09 -15.75
C SER A 73 -10.25 19.62 -15.66
N ALA A 74 -10.07 20.91 -15.93
CA ALA A 74 -8.78 21.60 -15.80
C ALA A 74 -8.22 21.53 -14.37
N ARG A 75 -9.11 21.54 -13.36
CA ARG A 75 -8.72 21.46 -11.94
C ARG A 75 -8.09 20.10 -11.60
N LEU A 76 -8.67 19.00 -12.06
CA LEU A 76 -8.07 17.66 -11.87
C LEU A 76 -6.75 17.54 -12.62
N ARG A 77 -6.69 18.07 -13.85
CA ARG A 77 -5.48 17.99 -14.67
C ARG A 77 -4.31 18.79 -14.08
N HIS A 78 -4.60 19.90 -13.40
CA HIS A 78 -3.61 20.66 -12.64
C HIS A 78 -3.09 19.91 -11.41
N TYR A 79 -3.91 19.03 -10.82
CA TYR A 79 -3.50 18.21 -9.68
C TYR A 79 -2.44 17.16 -10.06
N ALA A 80 -2.49 16.66 -11.30
CA ALA A 80 -1.53 15.72 -11.88
C ALA A 80 -0.16 16.35 -12.23
N ASN A 81 0.32 17.25 -11.37
CA ASN A 81 1.60 17.92 -11.48
C ASN A 81 2.68 17.16 -10.70
N ILE A 82 3.89 17.09 -11.24
CA ILE A 82 5.04 16.36 -10.67
C ILE A 82 5.31 16.77 -9.22
N LYS A 83 5.15 18.06 -8.88
CA LYS A 83 5.33 18.57 -7.50
C LYS A 83 4.34 17.94 -6.53
N ASN A 84 3.07 17.83 -6.92
CA ASN A 84 2.02 17.25 -6.09
C ASN A 84 2.20 15.74 -5.97
N THR A 85 2.53 15.04 -7.06
CA THR A 85 2.82 13.60 -7.01
C THR A 85 3.96 13.28 -6.05
N ARG A 86 5.08 14.04 -6.13
CA ARG A 86 6.21 13.84 -5.21
C ARG A 86 5.82 14.08 -3.75
N LEU A 87 5.00 15.10 -3.50
CA LEU A 87 4.47 15.37 -2.16
C LEU A 87 3.61 14.21 -1.66
N THR A 88 2.72 13.67 -2.51
CA THR A 88 1.87 12.51 -2.20
C THR A 88 2.70 11.28 -1.83
N VAL A 89 3.75 10.96 -2.60
CA VAL A 89 4.66 9.84 -2.28
C VAL A 89 5.32 10.03 -0.92
N ILE A 90 5.83 11.23 -0.63
CA ILE A 90 6.45 11.54 0.66
C ILE A 90 5.45 11.39 1.80
N ILE A 91 4.22 11.88 1.63
CA ILE A 91 3.15 11.75 2.61
C ILE A 91 2.82 10.27 2.86
N ILE A 92 2.65 9.47 1.80
CA ILE A 92 2.37 8.03 1.92
C ILE A 92 3.48 7.35 2.73
N VAL A 93 4.74 7.60 2.41
CA VAL A 93 5.87 6.99 3.13
C VAL A 93 5.88 7.40 4.61
N ILE A 94 5.74 8.69 4.91
CA ILE A 94 5.76 9.19 6.29
C ILE A 94 4.59 8.62 7.10
N VAL A 95 3.37 8.69 6.56
CA VAL A 95 2.15 8.24 7.24
C VAL A 95 2.23 6.75 7.57
N TRP A 96 2.67 5.92 6.61
CA TRP A 96 2.74 4.47 6.80
C TRP A 96 3.98 3.97 7.54
N ILE A 97 4.97 4.83 7.78
CA ILE A 97 6.03 4.58 8.76
C ILE A 97 5.52 4.88 10.19
N ILE A 98 4.78 5.97 10.37
CA ILE A 98 4.36 6.42 11.70
C ILE A 98 3.17 5.61 12.25
N LEU A 99 2.15 5.35 11.44
CA LEU A 99 0.91 4.68 11.87
C LEU A 99 1.13 3.29 12.50
N PRO A 100 2.09 2.46 12.04
CA PRO A 100 2.31 1.14 12.62
C PRO A 100 3.21 1.15 13.87
N ILE A 101 3.78 2.29 14.28
CA ILE A 101 4.62 2.39 15.48
C ILE A 101 3.91 1.91 16.75
N PRO A 102 2.63 2.24 17.02
CA PRO A 102 1.91 1.72 18.18
C PRO A 102 1.84 0.19 18.21
N LEU A 103 1.83 -0.47 17.05
CA LEU A 103 1.81 -1.95 16.97
C LEU A 103 3.11 -2.57 17.49
N LEU A 104 4.26 -1.91 17.30
CA LEU A 104 5.54 -2.37 17.88
C LEU A 104 5.50 -2.47 19.41
N VAL A 105 4.78 -1.55 20.05
CA VAL A 105 4.68 -1.47 21.51
C VAL A 105 3.64 -2.47 22.03
N LEU A 106 2.53 -2.63 21.31
CA LEU A 106 1.36 -3.41 21.76
C LEU A 106 1.45 -4.92 21.46
N ASP A 107 2.30 -5.34 20.53
CA ASP A 107 2.43 -6.75 20.14
C ASP A 107 3.49 -7.51 20.92
N GLY A 108 3.33 -8.83 21.06
CA GLY A 108 4.29 -9.70 21.73
C GLY A 108 4.01 -11.18 21.50
N VAL A 109 4.96 -12.00 21.95
CA VAL A 109 4.86 -13.46 21.86
C VAL A 109 4.51 -13.98 23.25
N ARG A 110 3.37 -14.68 23.36
CA ARG A 110 2.96 -15.39 24.58
C ARG A 110 2.61 -16.84 24.23
N ALA A 111 3.22 -17.78 24.96
CA ALA A 111 2.97 -19.21 24.86
C ALA A 111 3.08 -19.80 23.43
N GLY A 112 4.08 -19.36 22.65
CA GLY A 112 4.30 -19.83 21.27
C GLY A 112 3.28 -19.31 20.25
N THR A 113 2.37 -18.43 20.68
CA THR A 113 1.46 -17.71 19.78
C THR A 113 1.87 -16.25 19.69
N CYS A 114 1.88 -15.74 18.46
CA CYS A 114 2.07 -14.32 18.17
C CYS A 114 0.71 -13.65 18.24
N ASN A 115 0.46 -12.85 19.28
CA ASN A 115 -0.82 -12.15 19.44
C ASN A 115 -0.61 -10.77 20.07
N VAL A 116 -1.52 -9.85 19.75
CA VAL A 116 -1.56 -8.53 20.38
C VAL A 116 -1.72 -8.73 21.90
N ILE A 117 -0.77 -8.24 22.69
CA ILE A 117 -0.68 -8.55 24.14
C ILE A 117 -1.91 -8.02 24.90
N TYR A 118 -2.55 -6.97 24.36
CA TYR A 118 -3.58 -6.19 25.05
C TYR A 118 -5.03 -6.65 24.82
N GLY A 119 -5.23 -7.86 24.27
CA GLY A 119 -6.54 -8.52 24.24
C GLY A 119 -7.32 -8.43 22.93
N TYR A 120 -8.41 -9.19 22.86
CA TYR A 120 -9.22 -9.41 21.65
C TYR A 120 -9.68 -8.10 20.98
N ALA A 121 -10.06 -7.08 21.75
CA ALA A 121 -10.55 -5.81 21.22
C ALA A 121 -9.48 -5.03 20.44
N ALA A 122 -8.23 -4.99 20.92
CA ALA A 122 -7.13 -4.30 20.25
C ALA A 122 -6.73 -5.02 18.94
N SER A 123 -6.72 -6.36 18.98
CA SER A 123 -6.51 -7.19 17.78
C SER A 123 -7.62 -6.97 16.75
N LEU A 124 -8.87 -6.96 17.18
CA LEU A 124 -10.01 -6.74 16.30
C LEU A 124 -9.98 -5.34 15.67
N TYR A 125 -9.70 -4.30 16.46
CA TYR A 125 -9.53 -2.93 15.95
C TYR A 125 -8.43 -2.85 14.88
N ASN A 126 -7.25 -3.41 15.15
CA ASN A 126 -6.13 -3.37 14.21
C ASN A 126 -6.46 -4.13 12.92
N ASN A 127 -7.11 -5.29 13.01
CA ASN A 127 -7.52 -6.08 11.85
C ASN A 127 -8.56 -5.33 11.01
N ILE A 128 -9.58 -4.71 11.62
CA ILE A 128 -10.58 -3.92 10.92
C ILE A 128 -9.94 -2.70 10.25
N PHE A 129 -9.08 -1.98 10.98
CA PHE A 129 -8.36 -0.82 10.44
C PHE A 129 -7.50 -1.19 9.23
N THR A 130 -6.75 -2.29 9.33
CA THR A 130 -5.93 -2.88 8.26
C THR A 130 -6.78 -3.34 7.08
N MET A 131 -7.93 -3.95 7.33
CA MET A 131 -8.83 -4.42 6.29
C MET A 131 -9.40 -3.25 5.48
N ILE A 132 -9.88 -2.21 6.16
CA ILE A 132 -10.50 -1.04 5.52
C ILE A 132 -9.44 -0.24 4.75
N ASN A 133 -8.36 0.16 5.40
CA ASN A 133 -7.35 1.04 4.79
C ASN A 133 -6.40 0.30 3.84
N GLY A 134 -6.20 -0.99 4.06
CA GLY A 134 -5.31 -1.80 3.23
C GLY A 134 -5.99 -2.43 2.04
N TYR A 135 -7.27 -2.79 2.11
CA TYR A 135 -7.94 -3.53 1.04
C TYR A 135 -9.12 -2.75 0.49
N VAL A 136 -10.12 -2.45 1.33
CA VAL A 136 -11.39 -1.89 0.86
C VAL A 136 -11.19 -0.56 0.13
N ILE A 137 -10.53 0.40 0.78
CA ILE A 137 -10.33 1.73 0.19
C ILE A 137 -9.44 1.65 -1.05
N PRO A 138 -8.21 1.09 -1.02
CA PRO A 138 -7.36 0.99 -2.21
C PRO A 138 -8.05 0.31 -3.40
N ILE A 139 -8.69 -0.85 -3.19
CA ILE A 139 -9.31 -1.63 -4.26
C ILE A 139 -10.48 -0.88 -4.89
N ILE A 140 -11.36 -0.29 -4.08
CA ILE A 140 -12.49 0.50 -4.59
C ILE A 140 -11.97 1.69 -5.40
N THR A 141 -10.97 2.41 -4.88
CA THR A 141 -10.43 3.60 -5.55
C THR A 141 -9.77 3.22 -6.87
N MET A 142 -8.95 2.17 -6.89
CA MET A 142 -8.32 1.65 -8.12
C MET A 142 -9.37 1.23 -9.14
N THR A 143 -10.40 0.49 -8.73
CA THR A 143 -11.47 0.02 -9.62
C THR A 143 -12.22 1.19 -10.25
N ILE A 144 -12.61 2.19 -9.46
CA ILE A 144 -13.28 3.39 -9.95
C ILE A 144 -12.37 4.15 -10.92
N CYS A 145 -11.10 4.37 -10.58
CA CYS A 145 -10.15 5.04 -11.46
C CYS A 145 -9.99 4.29 -12.79
N SER A 146 -9.83 2.97 -12.77
CA SER A 146 -9.70 2.16 -13.99
C SER A 146 -10.93 2.27 -14.90
N LEU A 147 -12.14 2.20 -14.34
CA LEU A 147 -13.39 2.36 -15.11
C LEU A 147 -13.52 3.76 -15.72
N LEU A 148 -13.19 4.79 -14.94
CA LEU A 148 -13.25 6.18 -15.40
C LEU A 148 -12.21 6.48 -16.49
N ILE A 149 -11.00 5.92 -16.36
CA ILE A 149 -9.97 6.00 -17.40
C ILE A 149 -10.48 5.38 -18.70
N GLN A 150 -11.06 4.17 -18.66
CA GLN A 150 -11.60 3.51 -19.85
C GLN A 150 -12.70 4.35 -20.50
N LYS A 151 -13.65 4.87 -19.72
CA LYS A 151 -14.71 5.75 -20.21
C LYS A 151 -14.16 7.02 -20.84
N ASN A 152 -13.19 7.67 -20.21
CA ASN A 152 -12.58 8.90 -20.73
C ASN A 152 -11.79 8.65 -22.02
N LEU A 153 -11.11 7.50 -22.14
CA LEU A 153 -10.39 7.11 -23.34
C LEU A 153 -11.35 6.79 -24.49
N ALA A 154 -12.46 6.07 -24.22
CA ALA A 154 -13.50 5.80 -25.22
C ALA A 154 -14.09 7.11 -25.77
N ASN A 155 -14.50 8.02 -24.89
CA ASN A 155 -15.05 9.33 -25.28
C ASN A 155 -14.03 10.21 -26.03
N LYS A 156 -12.72 10.04 -25.79
CA LYS A 156 -11.67 10.75 -26.55
C LYS A 156 -11.43 10.13 -27.92
N ARG A 157 -11.58 8.82 -28.07
CA ARG A 157 -11.47 8.13 -29.37
C ARG A 157 -12.64 8.52 -30.27
N GLU A 158 -13.86 8.44 -29.76
CA GLU A 158 -15.08 8.81 -30.49
C GLU A 158 -15.04 10.26 -31.01
N ARG A 159 -14.65 11.21 -30.16
CA ARG A 159 -14.47 12.61 -30.57
C ARG A 159 -13.39 12.83 -31.62
N ARG A 160 -12.34 12.02 -31.64
CA ARG A 160 -11.33 12.10 -32.72
C ARG A 160 -11.88 11.56 -34.03
N HIS A 161 -12.69 10.51 -34.01
CA HIS A 161 -13.31 9.98 -35.22
C HIS A 161 -14.32 10.96 -35.84
N ILE A 162 -15.08 11.69 -35.01
CA ILE A 162 -16.02 12.71 -35.48
C ILE A 162 -15.30 13.91 -36.11
N ASN A 163 -14.14 14.33 -35.59
CA ASN A 163 -13.39 15.49 -36.13
C ASN A 163 -12.57 15.19 -37.40
N ILE A 164 -12.53 13.95 -37.88
CA ILE A 164 -11.80 13.56 -39.10
C ILE A 164 -12.75 13.49 -40.31
N HIS A 165 -14.07 13.53 -40.09
CA HIS A 165 -15.11 13.60 -41.11
C HIS A 165 -15.72 15.00 -41.16
#